data_AF-A0AAJ4ZIF5-F1
#
_entry.id   AF-A0AAJ4ZIF5-F1
#
_cell.length_a   1.000
_cell.length_b   1.000
_cell.length_c   1.000
_cell.angle_alpha   90.00
_cell.angle_beta   90.00
_cell.angle_gamma   90.00
#
_symmetry.space_group_name_H-M   'P 1'
#
loop_
_entity.id
_entity.type
_entity.pdbx_description
1 polymer ?
#
loop_
_entity_poly.entity_id
_entity_poly.type
_entity_poly.pdbx_seq_one_letter_code
_entity_poly.pdbx_strand_id
1 'polypeptide(L)'
;MFYKLLIPLLEFGRERDTVDLTKVVLTHHNLRNLGRQPLDLKHGENPKLPPMDSVGSGAVQDKQRAFLDEIISKVNGLFEGELTDDDQLVYVNGVLKGKLLENETLVQQAMSNSKEQFANSPDLKDALMHAIMDALEAHTTMSTQALGSERVREGLKDILLGPAQLYESLRSKSAPSVDPRQD
;
A
#
# COMPACT_ATOMS: atom_id res chain seq x y z
N MET A 1 -34.52 -41.37 -18.36
CA MET A 1 -33.32 -42.22 -18.48
C MET A 1 -32.13 -41.34 -18.80
N PHE A 2 -30.95 -41.43 -18.22
CA PHE A 2 -30.46 -41.99 -16.96
C PHE A 2 -28.98 -41.56 -16.95
N TYR A 3 -28.58 -40.89 -15.87
CA TYR A 3 -27.24 -40.66 -15.31
C TYR A 3 -26.12 -41.64 -15.70
N LYS A 4 -25.75 -41.74 -16.98
CA LYS A 4 -24.67 -42.61 -17.47
C LYS A 4 -23.33 -41.90 -17.70
N LEU A 5 -23.26 -40.59 -17.51
CA LEU A 5 -22.05 -39.79 -17.74
C LEU A 5 -21.47 -39.14 -16.46
N LEU A 6 -22.04 -39.42 -15.28
CA LEU A 6 -21.61 -38.80 -14.01
C LEU A 6 -20.68 -39.67 -13.16
N ILE A 7 -20.39 -40.91 -13.59
CA ILE A 7 -19.53 -41.85 -12.85
C ILE A 7 -18.02 -41.58 -13.04
N PRO A 8 -17.50 -41.18 -14.22
CA PRO A 8 -16.06 -40.94 -14.39
C PRO A 8 -15.56 -39.61 -13.78
N LEU A 9 -16.47 -38.74 -13.30
CA LEU A 9 -16.15 -37.39 -12.85
C LEU A 9 -16.17 -37.24 -11.31
N LEU A 10 -16.38 -38.34 -10.59
CA LEU A 10 -16.28 -38.39 -9.13
C LEU A 10 -15.06 -39.21 -8.73
N GLU A 11 -13.87 -38.63 -8.83
CA GLU A 11 -12.71 -39.11 -8.07
C GLU A 11 -12.67 -38.39 -6.73
N PHE A 12 -13.23 -39.06 -5.73
CA PHE A 12 -12.87 -38.82 -4.34
C PHE A 12 -11.48 -39.41 -4.09
N GLY A 13 -10.46 -38.56 -4.15
CA GLY A 13 -9.09 -38.91 -3.78
C GLY A 13 -8.55 -37.90 -2.77
N ARG A 14 -8.83 -38.12 -1.49
CA ARG A 14 -8.13 -37.47 -0.39
C ARG A 14 -6.85 -38.26 -0.16
N GLU A 15 -5.69 -37.76 -0.58
CA GLU A 15 -4.41 -38.18 0.00
C GLU A 15 -3.37 -37.06 -0.14
N ARG A 16 -2.57 -36.93 0.92
CA ARG A 16 -1.67 -35.80 1.18
C ARG A 16 -0.40 -35.97 0.36
N ASP A 17 -0.21 -35.14 -0.65
CA ASP A 17 1.11 -34.96 -1.25
C ASP A 17 1.82 -33.80 -0.55
N THR A 18 2.94 -34.14 0.10
CA THR A 18 3.96 -33.20 0.54
C THR A 18 4.25 -32.25 -0.59
N VAL A 19 3.94 -30.96 -0.41
CA VAL A 19 4.19 -29.93 -1.41
C VAL A 19 5.70 -29.90 -1.68
N ASP A 20 6.10 -30.33 -2.87
CA ASP A 20 7.48 -30.21 -3.34
C ASP A 20 7.76 -28.74 -3.69
N LEU A 21 8.50 -28.08 -2.80
CA LEU A 21 8.88 -26.68 -2.91
C LEU A 21 10.18 -26.48 -3.71
N THR A 22 10.79 -27.53 -4.30
CA THR A 22 12.04 -27.37 -5.07
C THR A 22 11.90 -26.53 -6.33
N LYS A 23 10.66 -26.18 -6.72
CA LYS A 23 10.35 -25.28 -7.85
C LYS A 23 9.77 -23.92 -7.43
N VAL A 24 9.67 -23.64 -6.13
CA VAL A 24 9.32 -22.28 -5.68
C VAL A 24 10.58 -21.42 -5.80
N VAL A 25 10.70 -20.75 -6.94
CA VAL A 25 11.67 -19.69 -7.13
C VAL A 25 11.13 -18.44 -6.45
N LEU A 26 11.92 -17.88 -5.53
CA LEU A 26 11.68 -16.57 -4.95
C LEU A 26 11.84 -15.54 -6.09
N THR A 27 10.76 -15.16 -6.77
CA THR A 27 10.87 -14.40 -8.02
C THR A 27 11.22 -12.93 -7.80
N HIS A 28 10.94 -12.36 -6.63
CA HIS A 28 11.13 -10.93 -6.39
C HIS A 28 11.50 -10.65 -4.92
N HIS A 29 12.80 -10.66 -4.62
CA HIS A 29 13.34 -10.10 -3.39
C HIS A 29 14.32 -8.99 -3.79
N ASN A 30 14.00 -7.73 -3.47
CA ASN A 30 14.93 -6.63 -3.66
C ASN A 30 15.95 -6.67 -2.52
N LEU A 31 17.08 -7.36 -2.73
CA LEU A 31 18.21 -7.32 -1.81
C LEU A 31 18.94 -5.99 -1.99
N ARG A 32 18.61 -5.02 -1.14
CA ARG A 32 19.34 -3.76 -1.04
C ARG A 32 20.63 -4.00 -0.25
N ASN A 33 21.78 -3.76 -0.88
CA ASN A 33 23.05 -3.64 -0.17
C ASN A 33 23.06 -2.30 0.58
N LEU A 34 22.77 -2.34 1.88
CA LEU A 34 22.73 -1.17 2.76
C LEU A 34 24.13 -0.70 3.22
N GLY A 35 25.21 -1.21 2.62
CA GLY A 35 26.58 -0.96 3.05
C GLY A 35 26.95 -1.71 4.34
N ARG A 36 28.19 -1.57 4.81
CA ARG A 36 28.64 -2.16 6.09
C ARG A 36 28.01 -1.38 7.24
N GLN A 37 26.88 -1.88 7.73
CA GLN A 37 26.35 -1.45 9.03
C GLN A 37 27.30 -2.00 10.11
N PRO A 38 27.92 -1.15 10.95
CA PRO A 38 28.69 -1.63 12.09
C PRO A 38 27.70 -2.25 13.08
N LEU A 39 27.65 -3.58 13.08
CA LEU A 39 27.01 -4.35 14.14
C LEU A 39 27.89 -4.20 15.38
N ASP A 40 27.48 -3.33 16.30
CA ASP A 40 28.09 -3.27 17.63
C ASP A 40 27.62 -4.50 18.43
N LEU A 41 28.25 -5.64 18.16
CA LEU A 41 28.10 -6.85 18.97
C LEU A 41 28.95 -6.71 20.24
N LYS A 42 28.68 -5.67 21.02
CA LYS A 42 29.17 -5.61 22.40
C LYS A 42 28.22 -6.38 23.29
N HIS A 43 28.76 -7.48 23.81
CA HIS A 43 28.25 -8.29 24.90
C HIS A 43 27.66 -7.43 26.03
N GLY A 44 26.38 -7.64 26.37
CA GLY A 44 25.82 -7.13 27.62
C GLY A 44 24.30 -7.03 27.62
N GLU A 45 23.66 -8.06 28.18
CA GLU A 45 22.25 -8.14 28.62
C GLU A 45 21.14 -8.16 27.54
N ASN A 46 20.42 -9.29 27.49
CA ASN A 46 19.13 -9.42 26.81
C ASN A 46 18.18 -8.31 27.30
N PRO A 47 17.81 -7.31 26.46
CA PRO A 47 16.81 -6.34 26.87
C PRO A 47 15.48 -7.08 27.04
N LYS A 48 15.04 -7.23 28.30
CA LYS A 48 13.67 -7.66 28.57
C LYS A 48 12.74 -6.64 27.96
N LEU A 49 11.71 -7.13 27.26
CA LEU A 49 10.64 -6.32 26.71
C LEU A 49 10.11 -5.38 27.80
N PRO A 50 9.97 -4.07 27.52
CA PRO A 50 9.40 -3.14 28.47
C PRO A 50 7.98 -3.61 28.86
N PRO A 51 7.56 -3.42 30.12
CA PRO A 51 6.19 -3.70 30.54
C PRO A 51 5.20 -2.96 29.63
N MET A 52 4.07 -3.60 29.34
CA MET A 52 3.03 -3.03 28.49
C MET A 52 2.40 -1.80 29.14
N ASP A 53 2.93 -0.61 28.84
CA ASP A 53 2.33 0.67 29.20
C ASP A 53 1.50 1.20 28.02
N SER A 54 0.27 0.70 27.89
CA SER A 54 -0.93 1.40 27.37
C SER A 54 -1.96 0.40 26.83
N VAL A 55 -2.81 -0.11 27.71
CA VAL A 55 -4.06 -0.76 27.31
C VAL A 55 -4.97 0.32 26.70
N GLY A 56 -4.98 0.47 25.37
CA GLY A 56 -6.04 1.23 24.69
C GLY A 56 -5.75 1.79 23.29
N SER A 57 -4.50 2.06 22.90
CA SER A 57 -4.20 2.73 21.61
C SER A 57 -3.42 1.88 20.60
N GLY A 58 -2.62 0.92 21.06
CA GLY A 58 -1.81 0.05 20.20
C GLY A 58 -2.67 -0.79 19.25
N ALA A 59 -3.77 -1.37 19.73
CA ALA A 59 -4.62 -2.24 18.92
C ALA A 59 -5.26 -1.55 17.69
N VAL A 60 -5.47 -0.23 17.72
CA VAL A 60 -6.04 0.50 16.56
C VAL A 60 -4.93 0.89 15.58
N GLN A 61 -3.80 1.40 16.06
CA GLN A 61 -2.65 1.70 15.22
C GLN A 61 -2.07 0.44 14.57
N ASP A 62 -1.97 -0.66 15.31
CA ASP A 62 -1.48 -1.94 14.81
C ASP A 62 -2.39 -2.52 13.75
N LYS A 63 -3.72 -2.37 13.89
CA LYS A 63 -4.70 -2.79 12.87
C LYS A 63 -4.61 -1.93 11.60
N GLN A 64 -4.43 -0.62 11.75
CA GLN A 64 -4.25 0.28 10.61
C GLN A 64 -2.94 0.00 9.87
N ARG A 65 -1.84 -0.23 10.61
CA ARG A 65 -0.55 -0.63 10.06
C ARG A 65 -0.64 -1.97 9.35
N ALA A 66 -1.20 -3.00 9.98
CA ALA A 66 -1.38 -4.31 9.36
C ALA A 66 -2.24 -4.27 8.08
N PHE A 67 -3.26 -3.42 8.05
CA PHE A 67 -4.08 -3.20 6.84
C PHE A 67 -3.29 -2.51 5.73
N LEU A 68 -2.47 -1.51 6.06
CA LEU A 68 -1.58 -0.87 5.11
C LEU A 68 -0.51 -1.85 4.60
N ASP A 69 0.07 -2.67 5.47
CA ASP A 69 1.05 -3.71 5.10
C ASP A 69 0.44 -4.74 4.15
N GLU A 70 -0.82 -5.14 4.34
CA GLU A 70 -1.54 -6.03 3.42
C GLU A 70 -1.74 -5.37 2.05
N ILE A 71 -2.09 -4.08 2.02
CA ILE A 71 -2.19 -3.32 0.77
C ILE A 71 -0.83 -3.22 0.10
N ILE A 72 0.22 -2.81 0.81
CA ILE A 72 1.59 -2.72 0.28
C ILE A 72 2.02 -4.07 -0.30
N SER A 73 1.83 -5.17 0.43
CA SER A 73 2.19 -6.51 -0.05
C SER A 73 1.44 -6.91 -1.32
N LYS A 74 0.19 -6.48 -1.49
CA LYS A 74 -0.60 -6.76 -2.70
C LYS A 74 -0.24 -5.82 -3.85
N VAL A 75 0.10 -4.57 -3.56
CA VAL A 75 0.38 -3.54 -4.55
C VAL A 75 1.80 -3.64 -5.11
N ASN A 76 2.78 -4.03 -4.28
CA ASN A 76 4.18 -4.23 -4.68
C ASN A 76 4.37 -5.29 -5.78
N GLY A 77 3.36 -6.14 -6.03
CA GLY A 77 3.35 -7.11 -7.14
C GLY A 77 2.62 -6.64 -8.40
N LEU A 78 2.00 -5.46 -8.39
CA LEU A 78 1.20 -4.94 -9.50
C LEU A 78 1.96 -3.94 -10.39
N PHE A 79 2.96 -3.26 -9.83
CA PHE A 79 3.71 -2.22 -10.51
C PHE A 79 5.19 -2.60 -10.64
N GLU A 80 5.75 -2.40 -11.82
CA GLU A 80 7.17 -2.60 -12.12
C GLU A 80 7.88 -1.23 -12.27
N GLY A 81 9.18 -1.18 -12.00
CA GLY A 81 10.01 0.02 -12.19
C GLY A 81 10.58 0.62 -10.90
N GLU A 82 11.15 1.83 -10.99
CA GLU A 82 11.73 2.58 -9.86
C GLU A 82 10.64 3.30 -9.05
N LEU A 83 9.76 2.55 -8.39
CA LEU A 83 8.69 3.08 -7.54
C LEU A 83 8.91 2.70 -6.08
N THR A 84 8.66 3.63 -5.16
CA THR A 84 8.65 3.34 -3.73
C THR A 84 7.28 2.80 -3.30
N ASP A 85 7.24 2.08 -2.18
CA ASP A 85 5.99 1.63 -1.56
C ASP A 85 5.04 2.80 -1.27
N ASP A 86 5.60 3.98 -0.92
CA ASP A 86 4.84 5.20 -0.68
C ASP A 86 4.20 5.75 -1.97
N ASP A 87 4.95 5.76 -3.08
CA ASP A 87 4.42 6.19 -4.39
C ASP A 87 3.22 5.32 -4.80
N GLN A 88 3.35 4.01 -4.62
CA GLN A 88 2.29 3.05 -4.94
C GLN A 88 1.07 3.23 -4.02
N LEU A 89 1.28 3.45 -2.72
CA LEU A 89 0.20 3.70 -1.77
C LEU A 89 -0.54 5.00 -2.05
N VAL A 90 0.18 6.09 -2.33
CA VAL A 90 -0.40 7.39 -2.68
C VAL A 90 -1.19 7.28 -3.98
N TYR A 91 -0.68 6.55 -4.97
CA TYR A 91 -1.40 6.32 -6.22
C TYR A 91 -2.74 5.60 -6.00
N VAL A 92 -2.74 4.49 -5.27
CA VAL A 92 -3.96 3.69 -5.04
C VAL A 92 -4.94 4.42 -4.12
N ASN A 93 -4.49 4.86 -2.93
CA ASN A 93 -5.37 5.40 -1.90
C ASN A 93 -5.65 6.90 -2.04
N GLY A 94 -4.66 7.67 -2.49
CA GLY A 94 -4.78 9.12 -2.63
C GLY A 94 -5.40 9.53 -3.95
N VAL A 95 -5.04 8.87 -5.05
CA VAL A 95 -5.47 9.28 -6.39
C VAL A 95 -6.65 8.46 -6.89
N LEU A 96 -6.48 7.15 -7.08
CA LEU A 96 -7.51 6.31 -7.71
C LEU A 96 -8.75 6.17 -6.82
N LYS A 97 -8.57 5.84 -5.54
CA LYS A 97 -9.68 5.71 -4.60
C LYS A 97 -10.46 7.03 -4.46
N GLY A 98 -9.78 8.18 -4.44
CA GLY A 98 -10.43 9.49 -4.39
C GLY A 98 -11.39 9.69 -5.57
N LYS A 99 -10.89 9.49 -6.80
CA LYS A 99 -11.69 9.61 -8.02
C LYS A 99 -12.86 8.63 -8.07
N LEU A 100 -12.67 7.39 -7.62
CA LEU A 100 -13.74 6.39 -7.60
C LEU A 100 -14.83 6.72 -6.57
N LEU A 101 -14.48 7.36 -5.46
CA LEU A 101 -15.45 7.82 -4.45
C LEU A 101 -16.31 8.99 -4.92
N GLU A 102 -15.83 9.77 -5.89
CA GLU A 102 -16.58 10.85 -6.53
C GLU A 102 -17.60 10.32 -7.57
N ASN A 103 -17.54 9.05 -7.95
CA ASN A 103 -18.44 8.45 -8.93
C ASN A 103 -19.77 8.05 -8.27
N GLU A 104 -20.83 8.85 -8.50
CA GLU A 104 -22.16 8.62 -7.93
C GLU A 104 -22.76 7.26 -8.30
N THR A 105 -22.51 6.76 -9.52
CA THR A 105 -22.97 5.43 -9.96
C THR A 105 -22.36 4.34 -9.09
N LEU A 106 -21.06 4.42 -8.79
CA LEU A 106 -20.40 3.46 -7.90
C LEU A 106 -20.94 3.53 -6.48
N VAL A 107 -21.23 4.73 -5.98
CA VAL A 107 -21.84 4.91 -4.66
C VAL A 107 -23.21 4.23 -4.61
N GLN A 108 -24.07 4.45 -5.60
CA GLN A 108 -25.38 3.81 -5.68
C GLN A 108 -25.28 2.28 -5.80
N GLN A 109 -24.33 1.78 -6.59
CA GLN A 109 -24.12 0.34 -6.73
C GLN A 109 -23.60 -0.28 -5.44
N ALA A 110 -22.68 0.37 -4.73
CA ALA A 110 -22.17 -0.12 -3.45
C ALA A 110 -23.25 -0.17 -2.36
N MET A 111 -24.23 0.75 -2.40
CA MET A 111 -25.37 0.72 -1.47
C MET A 111 -26.37 -0.40 -1.77
N SER A 112 -26.52 -0.78 -3.03
CA SER A 112 -27.61 -1.66 -3.48
C SER A 112 -27.16 -3.11 -3.71
N ASN A 113 -25.86 -3.37 -3.76
CA ASN A 113 -25.30 -4.66 -4.13
C ASN A 113 -24.35 -5.20 -3.07
N SER A 114 -24.22 -6.53 -3.00
CA SER A 114 -23.13 -7.15 -2.22
C SER A 114 -21.76 -6.80 -2.83
N LYS A 115 -20.70 -6.94 -2.03
CA LYS A 115 -19.32 -6.68 -2.50
C LYS A 115 -18.95 -7.54 -3.71
N GLU A 116 -19.38 -8.80 -3.75
CA GLU A 116 -19.11 -9.71 -4.86
C GLU A 116 -19.83 -9.28 -6.14
N GLN A 117 -21.08 -8.83 -6.05
CA GLN A 117 -21.82 -8.30 -7.19
C GLN A 117 -21.21 -6.98 -7.68
N PHE A 118 -20.84 -6.09 -6.77
CA PHE A 118 -20.16 -4.84 -7.11
C PHE A 118 -18.81 -5.07 -7.80
N ALA A 119 -18.02 -6.02 -7.30
CA ALA A 119 -16.72 -6.37 -7.89
C ALA A 119 -16.84 -6.90 -9.33
N ASN A 120 -17.99 -7.48 -9.69
CA ASN A 120 -18.27 -7.98 -11.03
C ASN A 120 -19.05 -6.96 -11.90
N SER A 121 -19.27 -5.74 -11.41
CA SER A 121 -20.00 -4.70 -12.13
C SER A 121 -19.18 -4.17 -13.33
N PRO A 122 -19.78 -4.05 -14.54
CA PRO A 122 -19.14 -3.37 -15.65
C PRO A 122 -18.84 -1.89 -15.34
N ASP A 123 -19.70 -1.23 -14.56
CA ASP A 123 -19.52 0.18 -14.21
C ASP A 123 -18.28 0.39 -13.32
N LEU A 124 -17.96 -0.57 -12.43
CA LEU A 124 -16.72 -0.52 -11.64
C LEU A 124 -15.49 -0.60 -12.54
N LYS A 125 -15.50 -1.50 -13.54
CA LYS A 125 -14.40 -1.66 -14.49
C LYS A 125 -14.20 -0.39 -15.31
N ASP A 126 -15.28 0.18 -15.83
CA ASP A 126 -15.22 1.39 -16.66
C ASP A 126 -14.79 2.61 -15.84
N ALA A 127 -15.35 2.77 -14.64
CA ALA A 127 -14.97 3.84 -13.72
C ALA A 127 -13.50 3.74 -13.29
N LEU A 128 -12.97 2.53 -13.06
CA LEU A 128 -11.56 2.33 -12.77
C LEU A 128 -10.67 2.77 -13.94
N MET A 129 -11.04 2.42 -15.17
CA MET A 129 -10.28 2.82 -16.35
C MET A 129 -10.29 4.35 -16.54
N HIS A 130 -11.47 4.98 -16.42
CA HIS A 130 -11.58 6.44 -16.47
C HIS A 130 -10.77 7.11 -15.36
N ALA A 131 -10.83 6.60 -14.13
CA ALA A 131 -10.05 7.14 -13.02
C ALA A 131 -8.53 7.08 -13.27
N ILE A 132 -8.03 6.00 -13.90
CA ILE A 132 -6.63 5.87 -14.30
C ILE A 132 -6.25 6.91 -15.37
N MET A 133 -7.09 7.07 -16.39
CA MET A 133 -6.88 8.06 -17.47
C MET A 133 -6.87 9.49 -16.91
N ASP A 134 -7.88 9.84 -16.12
CA ASP A 134 -8.01 11.17 -15.52
C ASP A 134 -6.87 11.47 -14.53
N ALA A 135 -6.39 10.44 -13.82
CA ALA A 135 -5.24 10.58 -12.92
C ALA A 135 -3.97 10.92 -13.69
N LEU A 136 -3.73 10.20 -14.80
CA LEU A 136 -2.59 10.45 -15.68
C LEU A 136 -2.67 11.84 -16.31
N GLU A 137 -3.83 12.23 -16.82
CA GLU A 137 -4.03 13.54 -17.45
C GLU A 137 -3.84 14.68 -16.45
N ALA A 138 -4.43 14.57 -15.26
CA ALA A 138 -4.27 15.57 -14.21
C ALA A 138 -2.81 15.69 -13.77
N HIS A 139 -2.14 14.56 -13.51
CA HIS A 139 -0.73 14.54 -13.13
C HIS A 139 0.17 15.16 -14.19
N THR A 140 -0.03 14.78 -15.46
CA THR A 140 0.73 15.33 -16.60
C THR A 140 0.50 16.82 -16.71
N THR A 141 -0.75 17.27 -16.72
CA THR A 141 -1.13 18.68 -16.80
C THR A 141 -0.50 19.51 -15.67
N MET A 142 -0.65 19.08 -14.42
CA MET A 142 -0.09 19.79 -13.26
C MET A 142 1.45 19.83 -13.33
N SER A 143 2.09 18.71 -13.69
CA SER A 143 3.55 18.62 -13.80
C SER A 143 4.08 19.52 -14.90
N THR A 144 3.44 19.52 -16.08
CA THR A 144 3.82 20.40 -17.19
C THR A 144 3.69 21.87 -16.80
N GLN A 145 2.63 22.26 -16.11
CA GLN A 145 2.45 23.65 -15.64
C GLN A 145 3.52 24.05 -14.62
N ALA A 146 3.83 23.18 -13.65
CA ALA A 146 4.87 23.43 -12.66
C ALA A 146 6.27 23.54 -13.31
N LEU A 147 6.58 22.70 -14.29
CA LEU A 147 7.84 22.77 -15.04
C LEU A 147 7.91 24.01 -15.96
N GLY A 148 6.78 24.42 -16.53
CA GLY A 148 6.72 25.55 -17.46
C GLY A 148 6.60 26.94 -16.83
N SER A 149 6.30 27.04 -15.53
CA SER A 149 5.96 28.32 -14.89
C SER A 149 6.65 28.55 -13.55
N GLU A 150 7.49 29.59 -13.48
CA GLU A 150 8.12 30.03 -12.23
C GLU A 150 7.09 30.44 -11.18
N ARG A 151 6.03 31.14 -11.60
CA ARG A 151 4.93 31.54 -10.71
C ARG A 151 4.28 30.33 -10.03
N VAL A 152 4.10 29.23 -10.76
CA VAL A 152 3.52 28.00 -10.20
C VAL A 152 4.51 27.34 -9.24
N ARG A 153 5.80 27.27 -9.57
CA ARG A 153 6.83 26.73 -8.65
C ARG A 153 6.93 27.51 -7.35
N GLU A 154 6.94 28.84 -7.42
CA GLU A 154 6.97 29.71 -6.25
C GLU A 154 5.72 29.51 -5.38
N GLY A 155 4.53 29.44 -5.99
CA GLY A 155 3.29 29.13 -5.26
C GLY A 155 3.31 27.76 -4.59
N LEU A 156 3.84 26.72 -5.26
CA LEU A 156 3.99 25.39 -4.66
C LEU A 156 4.97 25.42 -3.47
N LYS A 157 6.10 26.11 -3.61
CA LYS A 157 7.08 26.29 -2.53
C LYS A 157 6.44 26.96 -1.32
N ASP A 158 5.66 28.02 -1.51
CA ASP A 158 4.99 28.73 -0.41
C ASP A 158 3.97 27.83 0.31
N ILE A 159 3.20 27.03 -0.43
CA ILE A 159 2.28 26.04 0.15
C ILE A 159 3.05 24.96 0.94
N LEU A 160 4.16 24.47 0.39
CA LEU A 160 4.99 23.46 1.04
C LEU A 160 5.62 23.96 2.34
N LEU A 161 6.11 25.20 2.35
CA LEU A 161 6.72 25.82 3.53
C LEU A 161 5.70 26.36 4.54
N GLY A 162 4.45 26.59 4.12
CA GLY A 162 3.38 27.09 4.99
C GLY A 162 2.46 25.95 5.48
N PRO A 163 1.25 25.80 4.91
CA PRO A 163 0.24 24.86 5.42
C PRO A 163 0.68 23.39 5.40
N ALA A 164 1.55 22.98 4.47
CA ALA A 164 2.01 21.60 4.40
C ALA A 164 3.24 21.30 5.29
N GLN A 165 3.81 22.30 5.98
CA GLN A 165 4.83 22.13 7.03
C GLN A 165 6.02 21.24 6.61
N LEU A 166 6.50 21.41 5.38
CA LEU A 166 7.57 20.58 4.82
C LEU A 166 8.86 20.70 5.65
N TYR A 167 9.22 21.93 6.06
CA TYR A 167 10.44 22.17 6.82
C TYR A 167 10.43 21.45 8.18
N GLU A 168 9.33 21.57 8.91
CA GLU A 168 9.12 20.93 10.20
C GLU A 168 9.14 19.41 10.07
N SER A 169 8.48 18.88 9.03
CA SER A 169 8.44 17.45 8.73
C SER A 169 9.82 16.88 8.37
N LEU A 170 10.63 17.63 7.62
CA LEU A 170 12.02 17.23 7.32
C LEU A 170 12.87 17.28 8.58
N ARG A 171 12.69 18.30 9.42
CA ARG A 171 13.43 18.45 10.68
C ARG A 171 13.10 17.35 11.67
N SER A 172 11.82 16.98 11.82
CA SER A 172 11.40 15.88 12.69
C SER A 172 11.94 14.53 12.23
N LYS A 173 12.01 14.27 10.91
CA LYS A 173 12.67 13.09 10.36
C LYS A 173 14.18 13.05 10.63
N SER A 174 14.83 14.21 10.75
CA SER A 174 16.28 14.31 11.00
C SER A 174 16.67 14.28 12.48
N ALA A 175 15.71 14.52 13.39
CA ALA A 175 16.00 14.53 14.82
C ALA A 175 16.24 13.09 15.32
N PRO A 176 17.36 12.80 16.02
CA PRO A 176 17.51 11.52 16.70
C PRO A 176 16.35 11.37 17.69
N SER A 177 15.73 10.21 17.74
CA SER A 177 14.75 9.87 18.77
C SER A 177 15.38 10.13 20.13
N VAL A 178 15.00 11.23 20.79
CA VAL A 178 15.46 11.55 22.13
C VAL A 178 14.84 10.50 23.05
N ASP A 179 15.67 9.54 23.48
CA ASP A 179 15.30 8.57 24.52
C ASP A 179 15.13 9.35 25.83
N PRO A 180 13.92 9.40 26.43
CA PRO A 180 13.66 10.19 27.63
C PRO A 180 14.20 9.54 28.92
N ARG A 181 15.35 8.86 28.85
CA ARG A 181 15.98 8.15 29.98
C ARG A 181 17.40 8.65 30.25
N GLN A 182 17.56 9.95 30.42
CA GLN A 182 18.69 10.51 31.15
C GLN A 182 18.19 11.70 31.95
N ASP A 183 17.68 11.41 33.16
CA ASP A 183 17.83 12.21 34.39
C ASP A 183 17.41 11.34 35.59
#